data_AF-A0A0D1Y6X7-F1
#
_entry.id   AF-A0A0D1Y6X7-F1
#
_cell.length_a   1.000
_cell.length_b   1.000
_cell.length_c   1.000
_cell.angle_alpha   90.00
_cell.angle_beta   90.00
_cell.angle_gamma   90.00
#
_symmetry.space_group_name_H-M   'P 1'
#
loop_
_entity.id
_entity.type
_entity.pdbx_description
1 polymer ?
#
loop_
_entity_poly.entity_id
_entity_poly.type
_entity_poly.pdbx_seq_one_letter_code
_entity_poly.pdbx_strand_id
1 'polypeptide(L)' 'MDTNQLKQAEASTTIAKNLITQAIEQSSANQLVAQEALKQASAEIAQAQTAISQVQSAMQTQPAQVSK' A
#
# COMPACT_ATOMS: atom_id res chain seq x y z
N MET A 1 14.75 -9.26 -7.01
CA MET A 1 13.39 -8.80 -6.69
C MET A 1 13.13 -9.01 -5.21
N ASP A 2 12.95 -7.95 -4.44
CA ASP A 2 12.59 -8.06 -3.02
C ASP A 2 11.10 -8.40 -2.89
N THR A 3 10.79 -9.70 -2.89
CA THR A 3 9.40 -10.19 -2.81
C THR A 3 8.75 -9.96 -1.46
N ASN A 4 9.53 -9.66 -0.41
CA ASN A 4 8.98 -9.36 0.91
C ASN A 4 8.34 -7.97 0.91
N GLN A 5 8.97 -6.99 0.27
CA GLN A 5 8.40 -5.65 0.10
C GLN A 5 7.13 -5.67 -0.77
N LEU A 6 7.09 -6.54 -1.80
CA LEU A 6 5.86 -6.72 -2.59
C LEU A 6 4.72 -7.32 -1.76
N LYS A 7 5.00 -8.32 -0.92
CA LYS A 7 4.00 -8.89 0.00
C LYS A 7 3.52 -7.87 1.03
N GLN A 8 4.41 -7.02 1.51
CA GLN A 8 4.04 -5.92 2.41
C GLN A 8 3.12 -4.92 1.71
N ALA A 9 3.46 -4.52 0.48
CA ALA A 9 2.61 -3.63 -0.32
C ALA A 9 1.22 -4.23 -0.58
N GLU A 10 1.16 -5.54 -0.86
CA GLU A 10 -0.10 -6.28 -1.05
C GLU A 10 -0.95 -6.31 0.23
N ALA A 11 -0.32 -6.56 1.39
CA ALA A 11 -0.99 -6.54 2.68
C ALA A 11 -1.57 -5.15 2.99
N SER A 12 -0.77 -4.09 2.89
CA SER A 12 -1.23 -2.71 3.09
C SER A 12 -2.33 -2.32 2.11
N THR A 13 -2.24 -2.73 0.85
CA THR A 13 -3.30 -2.49 -0.15
C THR A 13 -4.60 -3.20 0.23
N THR A 14 -4.52 -4.43 0.74
CA THR A 14 -5.68 -5.19 1.20
C THR A 14 -6.35 -4.53 2.41
N ILE A 15 -5.55 -4.08 3.38
CA ILE A 15 -6.05 -3.36 4.56
C ILE A 15 -6.72 -2.05 4.13
N ALA A 16 -6.07 -1.26 3.27
CA ALA A 16 -6.63 -0.02 2.75
C ALA A 16 -7.97 -0.24 2.04
N LYS A 17 -8.08 -1.29 1.21
CA LYS A 17 -9.33 -1.66 0.55
C LYS A 17 -10.43 -1.94 1.57
N ASN A 18 -10.16 -2.74 2.60
CA ASN A 18 -11.14 -3.08 3.62
C ASN A 18 -11.59 -1.84 4.42
N LEU A 19 -10.66 -0.94 4.76
CA LEU A 19 -10.96 0.32 5.43
C LEU A 19 -11.81 1.25 4.56
N ILE A 20 -11.55 1.32 3.25
CA ILE A 20 -12.38 2.09 2.31
C ILE A 20 -13.78 1.49 2.22
N THR A 21 -13.90 0.16 2.13
CA THR A 21 -15.21 -0.52 2.17
C THR A 21 -15.96 -0.18 3.46
N GLN A 22 -15.31 -0.28 4.61
CA GLN A 22 -15.90 0.10 5.90
C GLN A 22 -16.32 1.58 5.92
N ALA A 23 -15.51 2.47 5.37
CA ALA A 23 -15.85 3.90 5.29
C ALA A 23 -17.09 4.15 4.42
N ILE A 24 -17.25 3.42 3.32
CA ILE A 24 -18.43 3.50 2.46
C ILE A 24 -19.67 3.01 3.22
N GLU A 25 -19.57 1.87 3.91
CA GLU A 25 -20.67 1.31 4.70
C GLU A 25 -21.08 2.25 5.85
N GLN A 26 -20.11 2.93 6.47
CA GLN A 26 -20.34 3.85 7.57
C GLN A 26 -20.66 5.28 7.11
N SER A 27 -20.51 5.61 5.82
CA SER A 27 -20.64 6.98 5.30
C SER A 27 -22.00 7.61 5.61
N SER A 28 -23.08 6.82 5.63
CA SER A 28 -24.44 7.27 5.94
C SER A 28 -24.84 7.05 7.39
N ALA A 29 -24.15 6.15 8.11
CA ALA A 29 -24.48 5.75 9.47
C ALA A 29 -23.66 6.48 10.54
N ASN A 30 -22.35 6.63 10.32
CA ASN A 30 -21.41 7.27 11.23
C ASN A 30 -20.25 7.92 10.47
N GLN A 31 -20.40 9.20 10.15
CA GLN A 31 -19.41 9.98 9.39
C GLN A 31 -18.06 10.12 10.10
N LEU A 32 -18.03 10.03 11.44
CA LEU A 32 -16.78 10.10 12.23
C LEU A 32 -15.95 8.83 12.02
N VAL A 33 -16.59 7.66 12.12
CA VAL A 33 -15.96 6.37 11.84
C VAL A 33 -15.53 6.28 10.39
N ALA A 34 -16.36 6.74 9.45
CA ALA A 34 -15.99 6.78 8.04
C ALA A 34 -14.75 7.64 7.77
N GLN A 35 -14.64 8.83 8.37
CA GLN A 35 -13.46 9.68 8.23
C GLN A 35 -12.21 9.04 8.82
N GLU A 36 -12.30 8.42 9.99
CA GLU A 36 -11.16 7.75 10.61
C GLU A 36 -10.69 6.54 9.80
N ALA A 37 -11.63 5.75 9.26
CA ALA A 37 -11.31 4.64 8.36
C ALA A 37 -10.61 5.13 7.07
N LEU A 38 -11.08 6.23 6.47
CA LEU A 38 -10.41 6.83 5.31
C LEU A 38 -9.01 7.35 5.63
N LYS A 39 -8.82 7.96 6.81
CA LYS A 39 -7.51 8.41 7.28
C LYS A 39 -6.55 7.23 7.42
N GLN A 40 -6.98 6.15 8.07
CA GLN A 40 -6.17 4.94 8.18
C GLN A 40 -5.88 4.31 6.81
N ALA A 41 -6.86 4.26 5.91
CA ALA A 41 -6.66 3.76 4.55
C ALA A 41 -5.61 4.56 3.79
N SER A 42 -5.59 5.89 3.94
CA SER A 42 -4.59 6.74 3.30
C SER A 42 -3.17 6.45 3.80
N ALA A 43 -3.01 6.16 5.09
CA ALA A 43 -1.72 5.77 5.66
C ALA A 43 -1.23 4.43 5.09
N GLU A 44 -2.11 3.44 4.96
CA GLU A 44 -1.78 2.15 4.35
C GLU A 44 -1.43 2.27 2.86
N ILE A 45 -2.13 3.13 2.12
CA ILE A 45 -1.78 3.41 0.71
C ILE A 45 -0.39 4.03 0.61
N ALA A 46 -0.03 4.97 1.50
CA ALA A 46 1.30 5.58 1.50
C ALA A 46 2.41 4.55 1.81
N GLN A 47 2.14 3.61 2.73
CA GLN A 47 3.06 2.50 3.01
C GLN A 47 3.23 1.59 1.78
N ALA A 48 2.13 1.21 1.13
CA ALA A 48 2.17 0.39 -0.08
C ALA A 48 2.97 1.09 -1.21
N GLN A 49 2.74 2.39 -1.42
CA GLN A 49 3.50 3.17 -2.40
C GLN A 49 5.00 3.20 -2.08
N THR A 50 5.35 3.40 -0.81
CA THR A 50 6.75 3.40 -0.36
C THR A 50 7.44 2.07 -0.66
N ALA A 51 6.80 0.96 -0.30
CA ALA A 51 7.33 -0.38 -0.57
C ALA A 51 7.48 -0.64 -2.08
N ILE A 52 6.51 -0.22 -2.90
CA ILE A 52 6.59 -0.34 -4.36
C ILE A 52 7.76 0.50 -4.92
N SER A 53 7.92 1.75 -4.48
CA SER A 53 9.01 2.61 -4.91
C SER A 53 10.39 2.04 -4.55
N GLN A 54 10.51 1.41 -3.38
CA GLN A 54 11.74 0.73 -2.97
C GLN A 54 12.06 -0.47 -3.86
N VAL A 55 11.07 -1.30 -4.19
CA VAL A 55 11.23 -2.43 -5.12
C VAL A 55 11.62 -1.92 -6.51
N GLN A 56 10.94 -0.91 -7.03
CA GLN A 56 11.25 -0.31 -8.34
C GLN A 56 12.68 0.24 -8.38
N SER A 57 13.10 0.94 -7.32
CA SER A 57 14.47 1.47 -7.21
C SER A 57 15.50 0.32 -7.21
N ALA A 58 15.25 -0.73 -6.43
CA ALA A 58 16.13 -1.91 -6.36
C ALA A 58 16.24 -2.64 -7.71
N MET A 59 15.18 -2.62 -8.52
CA MET A 59 15.21 -3.18 -9.89
C MET A 59 16.03 -2.33 -10.86
N GLN A 60 15.96 -1.00 -10.75
CA GLN A 60 16.71 -0.08 -11.62
C GLN A 60 18.21 -0.10 -11.32
N THR A 61 18.58 -0.34 -10.06
CA THR A 61 19.99 -0.43 -9.61
C THR A 61 20.61 -1.80 -9.83
N GLN A 62 19.95 -2.73 -10.54
CA GLN A 62 20.51 -4.03 -10.88
C GLN A 62 21.28 -3.88 -12.20
N PRO A 63 22.61 -3.62 -12.19
CA PRO A 63 23.36 -3.51 -13.43
C PRO A 63 23.23 -4.82 -14.19
N ALA A 64 22.96 -4.71 -15.49
CA ALA A 64 23.15 -5.80 -16.44
C ALA A 64 24.51 -6.40 -16.15
N GLN A 65 24.51 -7.64 -15.66
CA GLN A 65 25.70 -8.39 -15.33
C GLN A 65 26.57 -8.39 -16.59
N VAL A 66 27.65 -7.61 -16.53
CA VAL A 66 28.68 -7.56 -17.56
C VAL A 66 29.31 -8.94 -17.57
N SER A 67 28.85 -9.80 -18.47
CA SER A 67 29.50 -11.04 -18.83
C SER A 67 30.85 -10.67 -19.46
N LYS A 68 31.93 -10.94 -18.72
CA LYS A 68 33.28 -11.05 -19.27
C LYS A 68 33.50 -12.47 -19.78
#